data_AF-A0A8D3CCQ4-F1
#
_entry.id   AF-A0A8D3CCQ4-F1
#
_cell.length_a   1.000
_cell.length_b   1.000
_cell.length_c   1.000
_cell.angle_alpha   90.00
_cell.angle_beta   90.00
_cell.angle_gamma   90.00
#
_symmetry.space_group_name_H-M   'P 1'
#
loop_
_entity.id
_entity.type
_entity.pdbx_description
1 polymer ?
#
loop_
_entity_poly.entity_id
_entity_poly.type
_entity_poly.pdbx_seq_one_letter_code
_entity_poly.pdbx_strand_id
1 'polypeptide(L)'
;MCSRIGSIRLIHCRCPKCFSVPARKRVRKRTPALSLLSLPEEVLLCVLQCLSAEDLLSVRAVHSQLRDIVDNHASVWARVTFRDTWPSPNTLWLFERAAEKGNFEAAVKLGIAYLYNEGPLLSDEGRADVCGRKASHFFSLAESLRPPIADPFIWVFIRPPWSPTGSCCKAVVFDRLKAECDNNRGPLLHCLARVLQLFDENERHSDAVSMLEESSQAGCLQSSYLLWEHNRKAAMADPGRYLQCVRTLRDYAGKGCWEAQLSLAKVCSSGNPLGLEAKACSDLVAQLFSSSYPTSRHCPQGILRRGIKDTMRYILVDWLVEVTTMKDFSSLTLHVTVGCVDRYLALRSVPKARLQLLGIACMVVCTRYISKEILTIREAVWLTDNTYKYEDLVRMMGEVVSVLEGKIRSPTLLDYGEVLLSLLPLERRTTCLYSYICELSLLYSALATPPPAKLACAALLLTRALHHYGNNTH
;
A
#
# COMPACT_ATOMS: atom_id res chain seq x y z
N MET A 1 98.55 -19.17 15.93
CA MET A 1 98.89 -19.33 17.36
C MET A 1 97.73 -18.76 18.14
N CYS A 2 97.02 -19.41 19.05
CA CYS A 2 97.03 -20.71 19.71
C CYS A 2 95.54 -20.91 20.09
N SER A 3 94.88 -22.02 19.74
CA SER A 3 94.52 -23.12 20.66
C SER A 3 93.96 -22.68 22.03
N ARG A 4 92.98 -23.29 22.71
CA ARG A 4 92.08 -24.44 22.57
C ARG A 4 91.35 -24.49 23.94
N ILE A 5 90.05 -24.75 23.95
CA ILE A 5 89.35 -25.69 24.85
C ILE A 5 89.39 -25.45 26.39
N GLY A 6 88.20 -25.25 26.96
CA GLY A 6 87.88 -25.53 28.36
C GLY A 6 86.42 -25.97 28.48
N SER A 7 86.19 -27.28 28.45
CA SER A 7 84.88 -27.93 28.58
C SER A 7 84.36 -27.82 30.02
N ILE A 8 83.28 -27.06 30.23
CA ILE A 8 82.57 -27.02 31.52
C ILE A 8 81.51 -28.11 31.52
N ARG A 9 81.75 -29.18 32.27
CA ARG A 9 80.73 -30.19 32.61
C ARG A 9 79.70 -29.56 33.55
N LEU A 10 78.54 -29.19 33.02
CA LEU A 10 77.36 -28.88 33.81
C LEU A 10 76.78 -30.17 34.40
N ILE A 11 76.94 -30.35 35.71
CA ILE A 11 76.30 -31.42 36.49
C ILE A 11 74.81 -31.07 36.58
N HIS A 12 73.95 -31.75 35.83
CA HIS A 12 72.50 -31.57 35.96
C HIS A 12 71.99 -32.21 37.27
N CYS A 13 71.48 -31.36 38.16
CA CYS A 13 70.79 -31.75 39.38
C CYS A 13 69.50 -32.54 39.03
N ARG A 14 69.44 -33.83 39.39
CA ARG A 14 68.26 -34.70 39.22
C ARG A 14 67.26 -34.57 40.38
N CYS A 15 66.97 -33.35 40.82
CA CYS A 15 65.97 -33.11 41.85
C CYS A 15 64.55 -33.03 41.25
N PRO A 16 63.49 -33.52 41.92
CA PRO A 16 62.12 -33.43 41.42
C PRO A 16 61.59 -31.98 41.32
N LYS A 17 62.25 -31.00 41.97
CA LYS A 17 61.94 -29.57 41.82
C LYS A 17 62.52 -28.96 40.53
N CYS A 18 63.47 -29.64 39.90
CA CYS A 18 64.25 -29.15 38.76
C CYS A 18 63.65 -29.55 37.40
N PHE A 19 62.76 -30.55 37.37
CA PHE A 19 61.97 -30.98 36.20
C PHE A 19 60.52 -30.50 36.33
N SER A 20 60.26 -29.21 36.13
CA SER A 20 58.90 -28.77 35.83
C SER A 20 58.62 -29.12 34.36
N VAL A 21 57.92 -30.25 34.12
CA VAL A 21 57.29 -30.49 32.82
C VAL A 21 56.42 -29.26 32.53
N PRO A 22 56.58 -28.56 31.39
CA PRO A 22 55.69 -27.47 31.06
C PRO A 22 54.28 -28.05 31.03
N ALA A 23 53.43 -27.66 31.97
CA ALA A 23 52.01 -27.98 31.91
C ALA A 23 51.56 -27.55 30.52
N ARG A 24 51.13 -28.49 29.67
CA ARG A 24 50.60 -28.19 28.35
C ARG A 24 49.55 -27.11 28.55
N LYS A 25 49.87 -25.86 28.20
CA LYS A 25 48.87 -24.80 28.11
C LYS A 25 47.83 -25.36 27.17
N ARG A 26 46.66 -25.73 27.70
CA ARG A 26 45.51 -26.07 26.86
C ARG A 26 45.30 -24.84 25.98
N VAL A 27 45.71 -24.94 24.72
CA VAL A 27 45.31 -23.98 23.71
C VAL A 27 43.80 -24.05 23.73
N ARG A 28 43.13 -23.04 24.31
CA ARG A 28 41.70 -22.85 24.11
C ARG A 28 41.54 -22.84 22.59
N LYS A 29 40.94 -23.88 22.00
CA LYS A 29 40.46 -23.82 20.62
C LYS A 29 39.64 -22.53 20.56
N ARG A 30 40.14 -21.51 19.86
CA ARG A 30 39.30 -20.35 19.53
C ARG A 30 38.09 -20.95 18.84
N THR A 31 36.91 -20.74 19.40
CA THR A 31 35.67 -20.97 18.66
C THR A 31 35.86 -20.27 17.32
N PRO A 32 35.71 -20.97 16.18
CA PRO A 32 35.86 -20.32 14.89
C PRO A 32 34.94 -19.10 14.91
N ALA A 33 35.50 -17.93 14.62
CA ALA A 33 34.69 -16.73 14.53
C ALA A 33 33.68 -16.98 13.40
N LEU A 34 32.43 -17.22 13.76
CA LEU A 34 31.35 -17.39 12.81
C LEU A 34 31.24 -16.06 12.05
N SER A 35 31.76 -16.05 10.83
CA SER A 35 31.65 -14.92 9.92
C SER A 35 30.33 -15.04 9.15
N LEU A 36 29.85 -13.93 8.60
CA LEU A 36 28.66 -13.94 7.75
C LEU A 36 28.77 -15.01 6.63
N LEU A 37 29.96 -15.16 6.04
CA LEU A 37 30.27 -16.14 4.99
C LEU A 37 30.24 -17.61 5.45
N SER A 38 30.24 -17.86 6.77
CA SER A 38 30.12 -19.21 7.33
C SER A 38 28.67 -19.69 7.46
N LEU A 39 27.70 -18.83 7.17
CA LEU A 39 26.29 -19.18 7.17
C LEU A 39 25.89 -19.93 5.89
N PRO A 40 24.86 -20.80 5.97
CA PRO A 40 24.23 -21.36 4.77
C PRO A 40 23.72 -20.27 3.83
N GLU A 41 23.74 -20.56 2.53
CA GLU A 41 23.38 -19.59 1.49
C GLU A 41 21.93 -19.09 1.64
N GLU A 42 21.01 -19.95 2.09
CA GLU A 42 19.62 -19.60 2.32
C GLU A 42 19.49 -18.53 3.41
N VAL A 43 20.32 -18.61 4.46
CA VAL A 43 20.35 -17.62 5.55
C VAL A 43 20.95 -16.32 5.06
N LEU A 44 22.01 -16.39 4.24
CA LEU A 44 22.59 -15.22 3.58
C LEU A 44 21.56 -14.50 2.72
N LEU A 45 20.79 -15.23 1.91
CA LEU A 45 19.72 -14.67 1.08
C LEU A 45 18.67 -13.97 1.94
N CYS A 46 18.23 -14.56 3.06
CA CYS A 46 17.30 -13.91 3.97
C CYS A 46 17.85 -12.59 4.55
N VAL A 47 19.14 -12.56 4.93
CA VAL A 47 19.78 -11.34 5.45
C VAL A 47 19.87 -10.27 4.36
N LEU A 48 20.32 -10.64 3.15
CA LEU A 48 20.49 -9.73 2.01
C LEU A 48 19.16 -9.15 1.53
N GLN A 49 18.07 -9.92 1.58
CA GLN A 49 16.72 -9.47 1.24
C GLN A 49 16.19 -8.36 2.17
N CYS A 50 16.78 -8.18 3.37
CA CYS A 50 16.38 -7.12 4.30
C CYS A 50 17.16 -5.81 4.11
N LEU A 51 18.14 -5.79 3.21
CA LEU A 51 18.99 -4.63 2.98
C LEU A 51 18.36 -3.63 2.01
N SER A 52 18.83 -2.38 2.08
CA SER A 52 18.54 -1.41 1.02
C SER A 52 19.38 -1.68 -0.23
N ALA A 53 18.98 -1.14 -1.38
CA ALA A 53 19.77 -1.25 -2.62
C ALA A 53 21.20 -0.69 -2.45
N GLU A 54 21.36 0.40 -1.70
CA GLU A 54 22.65 1.01 -1.40
C GLU A 54 23.52 0.13 -0.49
N ASP A 55 22.91 -0.45 0.56
CA ASP A 55 23.58 -1.40 1.46
C ASP A 55 24.01 -2.66 0.68
N LEU A 56 23.19 -3.15 -0.25
CA LEU A 56 23.53 -4.28 -1.11
C LEU A 56 24.73 -4.01 -2.02
N LEU A 57 24.82 -2.81 -2.59
CA LEU A 57 25.99 -2.41 -3.37
C LEU A 57 27.26 -2.35 -2.52
N SER A 58 27.12 -1.88 -1.28
CA SER A 58 28.22 -1.87 -0.31
C SER A 58 28.67 -3.30 0.00
N VAL A 59 27.72 -4.22 0.28
CA VAL A 59 28.01 -5.64 0.53
C VAL A 59 28.65 -6.33 -0.68
N ARG A 60 28.17 -6.04 -1.89
CA ARG A 60 28.72 -6.52 -3.17
C ARG A 60 30.19 -6.12 -3.37
N ALA A 61 30.62 -4.99 -2.81
CA ALA A 61 32.01 -4.53 -2.90
C ALA A 61 32.97 -5.26 -1.95
N VAL A 62 32.47 -5.89 -0.88
CA VAL A 62 33.29 -6.42 0.22
C VAL A 62 33.97 -7.76 -0.11
N HIS A 63 33.27 -8.69 -0.78
CA HIS A 63 33.79 -10.04 -1.01
C HIS A 63 33.24 -10.67 -2.32
N SER A 64 34.03 -11.51 -2.99
CA SER A 64 33.64 -12.16 -4.26
C SER A 64 32.40 -13.04 -4.11
N GLN A 65 32.34 -13.90 -3.08
CA GLN A 65 31.16 -14.74 -2.83
C GLN A 65 29.87 -13.91 -2.64
N LEU A 66 29.94 -12.79 -1.92
CA LEU A 66 28.77 -11.91 -1.73
C LEU A 66 28.40 -11.20 -3.04
N ARG A 67 29.40 -10.83 -3.85
CA ARG A 67 29.16 -10.31 -5.20
C ARG A 67 28.44 -11.32 -6.08
N ASP A 68 28.87 -12.57 -6.07
CA ASP A 68 28.26 -13.64 -6.86
C ASP A 68 26.81 -13.88 -6.42
N ILE A 69 26.54 -13.90 -5.11
CA ILE A 69 25.18 -14.04 -4.58
C ILE A 69 24.30 -12.85 -5.00
N VAL A 70 24.79 -11.62 -4.78
CA VAL A 70 24.04 -10.40 -5.14
C VAL A 70 23.81 -10.33 -6.65
N ASP A 71 24.79 -10.70 -7.48
CA ASP A 71 24.65 -10.54 -8.93
C ASP A 71 23.78 -11.64 -9.58
N ASN A 72 23.81 -12.87 -9.06
CA ASN A 72 23.14 -14.01 -9.70
C ASN A 72 21.74 -14.32 -9.13
N HIS A 73 21.44 -13.98 -7.88
CA HIS A 73 20.16 -14.36 -7.26
C HIS A 73 19.06 -13.32 -7.49
N ALA A 74 18.09 -13.68 -8.34
CA ALA A 74 16.92 -12.85 -8.62
C ALA A 74 16.09 -12.51 -7.36
N SER A 75 16.02 -13.43 -6.39
CA SER A 75 15.23 -13.25 -5.16
C SER A 75 15.73 -12.09 -4.27
N VAL A 76 17.02 -11.76 -4.32
CA VAL A 76 17.58 -10.60 -3.62
C VAL A 76 17.03 -9.31 -4.22
N TRP A 77 17.10 -9.20 -5.55
CA TRP A 77 16.58 -8.04 -6.29
C TRP A 77 15.05 -7.94 -6.25
N ALA A 78 14.33 -9.05 -6.16
CA ALA A 78 12.88 -9.05 -6.02
C ALA A 78 12.39 -8.42 -4.70
N ARG A 79 13.22 -8.43 -3.64
CA ARG A 79 12.82 -7.99 -2.28
C ARG A 79 13.63 -6.80 -1.74
N VAL A 80 14.65 -6.35 -2.45
CA VAL A 80 15.43 -5.17 -2.06
C VAL A 80 14.53 -3.96 -1.84
N THR A 81 14.81 -3.18 -0.81
CA THR A 81 14.08 -1.93 -0.53
C THR A 81 14.84 -0.73 -1.07
N PHE A 82 14.12 0.22 -1.67
CA PHE A 82 14.72 1.47 -2.14
C PHE A 82 14.57 2.60 -1.13
N ARG A 83 13.74 2.44 -0.09
CA ARG A 83 13.55 3.45 0.98
C ARG A 83 13.27 4.83 0.36
N ASP A 84 13.85 5.91 0.86
CA ASP A 84 13.69 7.26 0.32
C ASP A 84 14.44 7.52 -1.02
N THR A 85 15.02 6.50 -1.66
CA THR A 85 15.70 6.67 -2.97
C THR A 85 14.71 6.67 -4.12
N TRP A 86 14.99 7.53 -5.11
CA TRP A 86 14.18 7.72 -6.30
C TRP A 86 15.01 7.48 -7.57
N PRO A 87 14.40 6.98 -8.67
CA PRO A 87 15.10 6.81 -9.94
C PRO A 87 15.75 8.10 -10.43
N SER A 88 17.07 8.06 -10.63
CA SER A 88 17.88 9.15 -11.18
C SER A 88 18.85 8.59 -12.23
N PRO A 89 19.47 9.39 -13.11
CA PRO A 89 20.38 8.88 -14.14
C PRO A 89 21.45 7.90 -13.62
N ASN A 90 21.97 8.13 -12.41
CA ASN A 90 23.02 7.29 -11.80
C ASN A 90 22.47 6.01 -11.15
N THR A 91 21.20 6.01 -10.74
CA THR A 91 20.58 4.90 -10.00
C THR A 91 19.57 4.12 -10.83
N LEU A 92 19.23 4.60 -12.03
CA LEU A 92 18.18 4.04 -12.89
C LEU A 92 18.34 2.54 -13.11
N TRP A 93 19.56 2.11 -13.44
CA TRP A 93 19.87 0.71 -13.70
C TRP A 93 19.56 -0.21 -12.51
N LEU A 94 19.64 0.28 -11.26
CA LEU A 94 19.29 -0.48 -10.06
C LEU A 94 17.80 -0.76 -10.00
N PHE A 95 17.00 0.27 -10.29
CA PHE A 95 15.55 0.16 -10.31
C PHE A 95 15.12 -0.74 -11.47
N GLU A 96 15.67 -0.55 -12.67
CA GLU A 96 15.32 -1.36 -13.84
C GLU A 96 15.66 -2.84 -13.61
N ARG A 97 16.87 -3.12 -13.10
CA ARG A 97 17.27 -4.48 -12.70
C ARG A 97 16.34 -5.08 -11.65
N ALA A 98 16.00 -4.33 -10.60
CA ALA A 98 15.12 -4.83 -9.54
C ALA A 98 13.71 -5.12 -10.07
N ALA A 99 13.15 -4.20 -10.85
CA ALA A 99 11.83 -4.35 -11.46
C ALA A 99 11.78 -5.61 -12.33
N GLU A 100 12.75 -5.81 -13.23
CA GLU A 100 12.86 -6.99 -14.08
C GLU A 100 12.98 -8.31 -13.30
N LYS A 101 13.47 -8.27 -12.05
CA LYS A 101 13.51 -9.43 -11.14
C LYS A 101 12.24 -9.59 -10.29
N GLY A 102 11.20 -8.79 -10.53
CA GLY A 102 9.91 -8.90 -9.86
C GLY A 102 9.74 -8.00 -8.64
N ASN A 103 10.49 -6.89 -8.55
CA ASN A 103 10.35 -5.94 -7.44
C ASN A 103 9.21 -4.94 -7.67
N PHE A 104 8.17 -5.01 -6.85
CA PHE A 104 7.00 -4.13 -6.91
C PHE A 104 7.35 -2.65 -6.64
N GLU A 105 8.18 -2.36 -5.62
CA GLU A 105 8.57 -0.99 -5.26
C GLU A 105 9.27 -0.31 -6.44
N ALA A 106 10.20 -1.02 -7.09
CA ALA A 106 10.93 -0.51 -8.24
C ALA A 106 10.02 -0.26 -9.45
N ALA A 107 9.13 -1.20 -9.76
CA ALA A 107 8.19 -1.06 -10.88
C ALA A 107 7.25 0.15 -10.69
N VAL A 108 6.71 0.35 -9.49
CA VAL A 108 5.86 1.51 -9.19
C VAL A 108 6.64 2.82 -9.31
N LYS A 109 7.83 2.90 -8.69
CA LYS A 109 8.65 4.13 -8.72
C LYS A 109 9.07 4.48 -10.15
N LEU A 110 9.48 3.51 -10.96
CA LEU A 110 9.82 3.73 -12.37
C LEU A 110 8.61 4.17 -13.20
N GLY A 111 7.47 3.50 -13.05
CA GLY A 111 6.23 3.87 -13.76
C GLY A 111 5.84 5.32 -13.49
N ILE A 112 5.87 5.74 -12.22
CA ILE A 112 5.54 7.11 -11.80
C ILE A 112 6.62 8.11 -12.25
N ALA A 113 7.90 7.77 -12.13
CA ALA A 113 9.01 8.63 -12.55
C ALA A 113 8.94 8.94 -14.06
N TYR A 114 8.72 7.91 -14.90
CA TYR A 114 8.56 8.11 -16.34
C TYR A 114 7.26 8.86 -16.67
N LEU A 115 6.15 8.57 -15.98
CA LEU A 115 4.87 9.23 -16.25
C LEU A 115 4.91 10.75 -16.00
N TYR A 116 5.54 11.17 -14.90
CA TYR A 116 5.58 12.56 -14.46
C TYR A 116 6.90 13.27 -14.77
N ASN A 117 7.78 12.66 -15.56
CA ASN A 117 9.08 13.21 -15.96
C ASN A 117 10.04 13.51 -14.79
N GLU A 118 9.94 12.72 -13.72
CA GLU A 118 10.80 12.79 -12.53
C GLU A 118 11.95 11.76 -12.58
N GLY A 119 12.32 11.33 -13.77
CA GLY A 119 13.33 10.30 -14.04
C GLY A 119 14.54 10.85 -14.82
N PRO A 120 15.28 10.01 -15.56
CA PRO A 120 16.45 10.45 -16.31
C PRO A 120 16.08 11.48 -17.38
N LEU A 121 16.94 12.49 -17.56
CA LEU A 121 16.82 13.54 -18.58
C LEU A 121 16.76 12.90 -19.99
N LEU A 122 15.56 12.79 -20.55
CA LEU A 122 15.37 12.46 -21.96
C LEU A 122 15.28 13.75 -22.75
N SER A 123 15.86 13.80 -23.96
CA SER A 123 15.78 14.95 -24.89
C SER A 123 14.33 15.42 -25.10
N ASP A 124 14.13 16.70 -25.46
CA ASP A 124 12.79 17.30 -25.57
C ASP A 124 11.92 16.69 -26.69
N GLU A 125 12.52 16.22 -27.78
CA GLU A 125 11.77 15.61 -28.90
C GLU A 125 11.30 14.18 -28.59
N GLY A 126 10.00 13.90 -28.80
CA GLY A 126 9.42 12.57 -28.61
C GLY A 126 9.34 12.10 -27.15
N ARG A 127 9.65 12.97 -26.18
CA ARG A 127 9.71 12.66 -24.74
C ARG A 127 8.46 11.96 -24.24
N ALA A 128 7.27 12.44 -24.61
CA ALA A 128 6.02 11.87 -24.11
C ALA A 128 5.75 10.45 -24.60
N ASP A 129 6.15 10.12 -25.83
CA ASP A 129 6.00 8.76 -26.37
C ASP A 129 6.99 7.79 -25.72
N VAL A 130 8.27 8.18 -25.60
CA VAL A 130 9.29 7.34 -24.94
C VAL A 130 8.98 7.13 -23.47
N CYS A 131 8.70 8.21 -22.73
CA CYS A 131 8.29 8.15 -21.33
C CYS A 131 7.00 7.34 -21.17
N GLY A 132 6.01 7.54 -22.04
CA GLY A 132 4.75 6.82 -22.02
C GLY A 132 4.94 5.31 -22.20
N ARG A 133 5.75 4.88 -23.17
CA ARG A 133 6.07 3.46 -23.39
C ARG A 133 6.80 2.82 -22.20
N LYS A 134 7.77 3.52 -21.62
CA LYS A 134 8.47 3.02 -20.43
C LYS A 134 7.54 2.96 -19.22
N ALA A 135 6.73 3.99 -19.01
CA ALA A 135 5.75 4.03 -17.94
C ALA A 135 4.70 2.90 -18.09
N SER A 136 4.20 2.64 -19.29
CA SER A 136 3.23 1.55 -19.52
C SER A 136 3.83 0.18 -19.21
N HIS A 137 5.09 -0.06 -19.62
CA HIS A 137 5.79 -1.29 -19.31
C HIS A 137 5.90 -1.53 -17.80
N PHE A 138 6.38 -0.54 -17.04
CA PHE A 138 6.55 -0.68 -15.60
C PHE A 138 5.22 -0.70 -14.83
N PHE A 139 4.19 0.02 -15.29
CA PHE A 139 2.85 -0.09 -14.70
C PHE A 139 2.24 -1.46 -14.95
N SER A 140 2.39 -2.00 -16.15
CA SER A 140 1.92 -3.35 -16.43
C SER A 140 2.63 -4.40 -15.55
N LEU A 141 3.95 -4.24 -15.37
CA LEU A 141 4.72 -5.08 -14.47
C LEU A 141 4.25 -4.93 -13.02
N ALA A 142 4.04 -3.71 -12.53
CA ALA A 142 3.52 -3.46 -11.19
C ALA A 142 2.16 -4.12 -10.95
N GLU A 143 1.26 -4.08 -11.94
CA GLU A 143 -0.05 -4.74 -11.87
C GLU A 143 0.06 -6.27 -11.88
N SER A 144 1.06 -6.84 -12.55
CA SER A 144 1.34 -8.28 -12.53
C SER A 144 1.96 -8.78 -11.21
N LEU A 145 2.68 -7.90 -10.51
CA LEU A 145 3.36 -8.19 -9.24
C LEU A 145 2.49 -7.89 -8.01
N ARG A 146 1.30 -7.33 -8.21
CA ARG A 146 0.38 -6.94 -7.13
C ARG A 146 -0.07 -8.16 -6.32
N PRO A 147 -0.31 -8.01 -5.01
CA PRO A 147 -0.99 -9.06 -4.25
C PRO A 147 -2.36 -9.40 -4.87
N PRO A 148 -2.78 -10.67 -4.94
CA PRO A 148 -4.04 -11.07 -5.58
C PRO A 148 -5.30 -10.41 -5.00
N ILE A 149 -5.23 -10.00 -3.72
CA ILE A 149 -6.33 -9.38 -2.97
C ILE A 149 -6.34 -7.86 -3.13
N ALA A 150 -5.24 -7.25 -3.60
CA ALA A 150 -5.17 -5.81 -3.79
C ALA A 150 -5.89 -5.41 -5.08
N ASP A 151 -6.58 -4.27 -5.08
CA ASP A 151 -7.26 -3.80 -6.29
C ASP A 151 -6.27 -3.31 -7.35
N PRO A 152 -6.60 -3.45 -8.65
CA PRO A 152 -5.87 -2.75 -9.70
C PRO A 152 -5.93 -1.24 -9.47
N PHE A 153 -4.79 -0.55 -9.58
CA PHE A 153 -4.62 0.81 -9.08
C PHE A 153 -4.00 1.78 -10.08
N ILE A 154 -3.31 1.32 -11.14
CA ILE A 154 -2.58 2.22 -12.04
C ILE A 154 -3.48 3.24 -12.73
N TRP A 155 -4.77 2.95 -12.89
CA TRP A 155 -5.77 3.85 -13.47
C TRP A 155 -5.83 5.21 -12.75
N VAL A 156 -5.51 5.24 -11.45
CA VAL A 156 -5.42 6.44 -10.60
C VAL A 156 -4.40 7.45 -11.16
N PHE A 157 -3.33 6.98 -11.81
CA PHE A 157 -2.26 7.86 -12.33
C PHE A 157 -2.52 8.38 -13.75
N ILE A 158 -3.22 7.59 -14.55
CA ILE A 158 -3.50 7.89 -15.97
C ILE A 158 -4.87 8.55 -16.21
N ARG A 159 -5.54 9.02 -15.15
CA ARG A 159 -6.82 9.73 -15.24
C ARG A 159 -6.77 10.94 -16.22
N PRO A 160 -7.87 11.19 -16.97
CA PRO A 160 -8.05 12.41 -17.77
C PRO A 160 -8.13 13.66 -16.88
N PRO A 161 -8.04 14.88 -17.46
CA PRO A 161 -7.95 15.20 -18.88
C PRO A 161 -6.58 14.89 -19.49
N TRP A 162 -6.58 14.53 -20.77
CA TRP A 162 -5.38 14.40 -21.60
C TRP A 162 -5.33 15.56 -22.59
N SER A 163 -4.12 15.99 -22.97
CA SER A 163 -3.96 17.08 -23.94
C SER A 163 -4.50 16.64 -25.32
N PRO A 164 -5.39 17.42 -25.96
CA PRO A 164 -5.92 17.11 -27.28
C PRO A 164 -4.92 17.42 -28.43
N THR A 165 -3.90 18.25 -28.17
CA THR A 165 -2.97 18.76 -29.19
C THR A 165 -1.71 17.91 -29.37
N GLY A 166 -1.65 16.71 -28.77
CA GLY A 166 -0.52 15.78 -28.90
C GLY A 166 0.58 15.91 -27.85
N SER A 167 1.23 14.77 -27.57
CA SER A 167 2.28 14.47 -26.56
C SER A 167 1.85 14.44 -25.07
N CYS A 168 0.76 13.73 -24.74
CA CYS A 168 0.40 13.43 -23.35
C CYS A 168 0.93 12.05 -22.92
N CYS A 169 1.88 11.99 -21.97
CA CYS A 169 2.40 10.71 -21.46
C CYS A 169 1.29 9.77 -20.97
N LYS A 170 0.27 10.30 -20.28
CA LYS A 170 -0.86 9.49 -19.76
C LYS A 170 -1.67 8.83 -20.88
N ALA A 171 -1.93 9.56 -21.97
CA ALA A 171 -2.65 9.03 -23.13
C ALA A 171 -1.82 7.93 -23.80
N VAL A 172 -0.52 8.16 -24.00
CA VAL A 172 0.39 7.12 -24.55
C VAL A 172 0.38 5.87 -23.67
N VAL A 173 0.41 6.02 -22.35
CA VAL A 173 0.33 4.87 -21.43
C VAL A 173 -0.98 4.12 -21.62
N PHE A 174 -2.12 4.82 -21.69
CA PHE A 174 -3.42 4.20 -21.91
C PHE A 174 -3.47 3.42 -23.23
N ASP A 175 -3.07 4.04 -24.34
CA ASP A 175 -3.08 3.41 -25.66
C ASP A 175 -2.16 2.18 -25.73
N ARG A 176 -1.01 2.25 -25.07
CA ARG A 176 -0.05 1.13 -24.99
C ARG A 176 -0.58 -0.02 -24.15
N LEU A 177 -1.17 0.28 -23.00
CA LEU A 177 -1.79 -0.74 -22.15
C LEU A 177 -2.98 -1.39 -22.88
N LYS A 178 -3.77 -0.62 -23.63
CA LYS A 178 -4.86 -1.15 -24.46
C LYS A 178 -4.33 -2.13 -25.52
N ALA A 179 -3.25 -1.78 -26.21
CA ALA A 179 -2.61 -2.66 -27.20
C ALA A 179 -1.96 -3.94 -26.60
N GLU A 180 -1.57 -3.91 -25.32
CA GLU A 180 -0.98 -5.07 -24.63
C GLU A 180 -2.05 -6.06 -24.10
N CYS A 181 -3.30 -5.60 -23.96
CA CYS A 181 -4.39 -6.39 -23.40
C CYS A 181 -4.93 -7.51 -24.31
N ASP A 182 -4.54 -7.53 -25.59
CA ASP A 182 -4.85 -8.64 -26.52
C ASP A 182 -4.41 -10.02 -25.99
N ASN A 183 -3.49 -10.06 -25.02
CA ASN A 183 -2.99 -11.26 -24.34
C ASN A 183 -3.67 -11.57 -22.99
N ASN A 184 -4.94 -11.17 -22.81
CA ASN A 184 -5.82 -11.57 -21.70
C ASN A 184 -5.32 -11.17 -20.29
N ARG A 185 -5.17 -9.86 -20.03
CA ARG A 185 -4.73 -9.31 -18.73
C ARG A 185 -5.88 -8.67 -17.97
N GLY A 186 -6.62 -9.47 -17.20
CA GLY A 186 -7.79 -9.04 -16.42
C GLY A 186 -7.61 -7.72 -15.63
N PRO A 187 -6.54 -7.56 -14.82
CA PRO A 187 -6.33 -6.33 -14.07
C PRO A 187 -6.08 -5.07 -14.90
N LEU A 188 -5.43 -5.20 -16.07
CA LEU A 188 -5.19 -4.05 -16.94
C LEU A 188 -6.48 -3.59 -17.60
N LEU A 189 -7.30 -4.54 -18.06
CA LEU A 189 -8.65 -4.25 -18.59
C LEU A 189 -9.52 -3.52 -17.55
N HIS A 190 -9.42 -3.91 -16.27
CA HIS A 190 -10.07 -3.17 -15.18
C HIS A 190 -9.60 -1.71 -15.15
N CYS A 191 -8.28 -1.49 -15.14
CA CYS A 191 -7.71 -0.15 -15.10
C CYS A 191 -8.13 0.70 -16.31
N LEU A 192 -8.12 0.13 -17.51
CA LEU A 192 -8.55 0.82 -18.73
C LEU A 192 -10.04 1.19 -18.68
N ALA A 193 -10.90 0.27 -18.24
CA ALA A 193 -12.32 0.54 -18.08
C ALA A 193 -12.59 1.66 -17.06
N ARG A 194 -11.88 1.65 -15.92
CA ARG A 194 -11.97 2.71 -14.91
C ARG A 194 -11.59 4.08 -15.46
N VAL A 195 -10.61 4.15 -16.36
CA VAL A 195 -10.25 5.40 -17.05
C VAL A 195 -11.34 5.84 -18.02
N LEU A 196 -11.88 4.92 -18.81
CA LEU A 196 -12.93 5.22 -19.78
C LEU A 196 -14.23 5.74 -19.11
N GLN A 197 -14.58 5.21 -17.93
CA GLN A 197 -15.70 5.68 -17.11
C GLN A 197 -15.58 7.14 -16.63
N LEU A 198 -14.40 7.77 -16.73
CA LEU A 198 -14.18 9.15 -16.30
C LEU A 198 -14.47 10.18 -17.40
N PHE A 199 -14.62 9.74 -18.65
CA PHE A 199 -15.03 10.60 -19.75
C PHE A 199 -16.55 10.72 -19.77
N ASP A 200 -17.10 11.85 -20.24
CA ASP A 200 -18.55 12.04 -20.30
C ASP A 200 -19.20 11.44 -21.59
N GLU A 201 -18.40 10.86 -22.49
CA GLU A 201 -18.86 10.29 -23.77
C GLU A 201 -19.51 8.90 -23.60
N ASN A 202 -20.74 8.72 -24.12
CA ASN A 202 -21.50 7.46 -23.99
C ASN A 202 -20.82 6.26 -24.66
N GLU A 203 -20.15 6.44 -25.80
CA GLU A 203 -19.47 5.35 -26.51
C GLU A 203 -18.34 4.75 -25.66
N ARG A 204 -17.57 5.61 -24.99
CA ARG A 204 -16.49 5.16 -24.07
C ARG A 204 -17.03 4.41 -22.86
N HIS A 205 -18.25 4.72 -22.41
CA HIS A 205 -18.89 3.96 -21.34
C HIS A 205 -19.27 2.55 -21.79
N SER A 206 -19.74 2.38 -23.04
CA SER A 206 -20.01 1.06 -23.61
C SER A 206 -18.73 0.23 -23.70
N ASP A 207 -17.65 0.82 -24.21
CA ASP A 207 -16.33 0.19 -24.26
C ASP A 207 -15.84 -0.20 -22.86
N ALA A 208 -16.05 0.67 -21.86
CA ALA A 208 -15.68 0.39 -20.48
C ALA A 208 -16.43 -0.82 -19.91
N VAL A 209 -17.72 -0.96 -20.20
CA VAL A 209 -18.52 -2.12 -19.78
C VAL A 209 -17.98 -3.40 -20.44
N SER A 210 -17.71 -3.39 -21.74
CA SER A 210 -17.11 -4.53 -22.45
C SER A 210 -15.77 -4.95 -21.83
N MET A 211 -14.89 -3.98 -21.55
CA MET A 211 -13.60 -4.25 -20.91
C MET A 211 -13.75 -4.80 -19.49
N LEU A 212 -14.77 -4.37 -18.72
CA LEU A 212 -15.06 -4.94 -17.40
C LEU A 212 -15.57 -6.38 -17.51
N GLU A 213 -16.37 -6.71 -18.53
CA GLU A 213 -16.86 -8.07 -18.76
C GLU A 213 -15.72 -9.02 -19.07
N GLU A 214 -14.82 -8.65 -19.98
CA GLU A 214 -13.60 -9.40 -20.28
C GLU A 214 -12.69 -9.52 -19.06
N SER A 215 -12.50 -8.43 -18.32
CA SER A 215 -11.74 -8.42 -17.06
C SER A 215 -12.33 -9.36 -16.00
N SER A 216 -13.65 -9.41 -15.90
CA SER A 216 -14.38 -10.31 -15.00
C SER A 216 -14.21 -11.77 -15.43
N GLN A 217 -14.27 -12.07 -16.73
CA GLN A 217 -14.02 -13.41 -17.26
C GLN A 217 -12.58 -13.88 -17.00
N ALA A 218 -11.62 -12.96 -17.02
CA ALA A 218 -10.23 -13.20 -16.63
C ALA A 218 -10.01 -13.31 -15.10
N GLY A 219 -11.07 -13.26 -14.28
CA GLY A 219 -11.02 -13.50 -12.84
C GLY A 219 -10.84 -12.27 -11.96
N CYS A 220 -10.97 -11.04 -12.49
CA CYS A 220 -10.90 -9.82 -11.69
C CYS A 220 -12.20 -9.61 -10.88
N LEU A 221 -12.15 -9.93 -9.59
CA LEU A 221 -13.29 -9.79 -8.67
C LEU A 221 -13.83 -8.35 -8.62
N GLN A 222 -12.95 -7.36 -8.66
CA GLN A 222 -13.36 -5.96 -8.60
C GLN A 222 -14.15 -5.55 -9.85
N SER A 223 -13.80 -6.05 -11.03
CA SER A 223 -14.59 -5.84 -12.25
C SER A 223 -15.96 -6.52 -12.16
N SER A 224 -16.01 -7.74 -11.63
CA SER A 224 -17.28 -8.45 -11.39
C SER A 224 -18.20 -7.67 -10.44
N TYR A 225 -17.64 -7.09 -9.36
CA TYR A 225 -18.40 -6.28 -8.42
C TYR A 225 -18.90 -4.97 -9.03
N LEU A 226 -18.08 -4.27 -9.83
CA LEU A 226 -18.51 -3.03 -10.51
C LEU A 226 -19.63 -3.28 -11.53
N LEU A 227 -19.55 -4.37 -12.30
CA LEU A 227 -20.63 -4.78 -13.20
C LEU A 227 -21.91 -5.09 -12.43
N TRP A 228 -21.79 -5.77 -11.29
CA TRP A 228 -22.91 -6.03 -10.40
C TRP A 228 -23.55 -4.74 -9.89
N GLU A 229 -22.75 -3.77 -9.46
CA GLU A 229 -23.24 -2.48 -8.95
C GLU A 229 -24.01 -1.71 -10.03
N HIS A 230 -23.50 -1.69 -11.26
CA HIS A 230 -24.16 -1.07 -12.41
C HIS A 230 -25.52 -1.71 -12.71
N ASN A 231 -25.56 -3.05 -12.74
CA ASN A 231 -26.76 -3.82 -13.12
C ASN A 231 -27.80 -3.94 -11.99
N ARG A 232 -27.42 -3.68 -10.73
CA ARG A 232 -28.27 -3.89 -9.55
C ARG A 232 -29.59 -3.12 -9.64
N LYS A 233 -29.56 -1.84 -10.05
CA LYS A 233 -30.78 -1.01 -10.12
C LYS A 233 -31.82 -1.59 -11.08
N ALA A 234 -31.37 -2.08 -12.24
CA ALA A 234 -32.24 -2.73 -13.21
C ALA A 234 -32.76 -4.09 -12.70
N ALA A 235 -31.92 -4.85 -11.98
CA ALA A 235 -32.30 -6.13 -11.39
C ALA A 235 -33.39 -5.99 -10.32
N MET A 236 -33.44 -4.89 -9.57
CA MET A 236 -34.45 -4.64 -8.52
C MET A 236 -35.89 -4.54 -9.04
N ALA A 237 -36.10 -4.34 -10.35
CA ALA A 237 -37.43 -4.26 -10.95
C ALA A 237 -38.15 -5.62 -11.07
N ASP A 238 -37.39 -6.73 -11.13
CA ASP A 238 -37.93 -8.09 -11.26
C ASP A 238 -37.46 -8.97 -10.09
N PRO A 239 -38.36 -9.59 -9.30
CA PRO A 239 -37.98 -10.39 -8.14
C PRO A 239 -37.01 -11.54 -8.45
N GLY A 240 -37.16 -12.20 -9.61
CA GLY A 240 -36.30 -13.31 -10.01
C GLY A 240 -34.87 -12.85 -10.34
N ARG A 241 -34.73 -11.79 -11.14
CA ARG A 241 -33.45 -11.14 -11.44
C ARG A 241 -32.81 -10.56 -10.20
N TYR A 242 -33.59 -9.97 -9.29
CA TYR A 242 -33.08 -9.47 -8.02
C TYR A 242 -32.52 -10.60 -7.17
N LEU A 243 -33.23 -11.73 -7.03
CA LEU A 243 -32.73 -12.90 -6.30
C LEU A 243 -31.41 -13.41 -6.89
N GLN A 244 -31.31 -13.51 -8.23
CA GLN A 244 -30.08 -13.92 -8.89
C GLN A 244 -28.94 -12.92 -8.67
N CYS A 245 -29.24 -11.62 -8.70
CA CYS A 245 -28.31 -10.54 -8.40
C CYS A 245 -27.76 -10.63 -6.97
N VAL A 246 -28.57 -11.03 -5.98
CA VAL A 246 -28.07 -11.20 -4.61
C VAL A 246 -27.28 -12.50 -4.45
N ARG A 247 -27.60 -13.57 -5.22
CA ARG A 247 -26.79 -14.80 -5.23
C ARG A 247 -25.39 -14.58 -5.78
N THR A 248 -25.24 -13.80 -6.86
CA THR A 248 -23.93 -13.45 -7.41
C THR A 248 -23.14 -12.57 -6.44
N LEU A 249 -23.79 -11.62 -5.78
CA LEU A 249 -23.17 -10.83 -4.71
C LEU A 249 -22.58 -11.71 -3.59
N ARG A 250 -23.33 -12.73 -3.15
CA ARG A 250 -22.87 -13.68 -2.14
C ARG A 250 -21.64 -14.46 -2.58
N ASP A 251 -21.59 -14.87 -3.85
CA ASP A 251 -20.41 -15.54 -4.43
C ASP A 251 -19.17 -14.63 -4.41
N TYR A 252 -19.32 -13.37 -4.83
CA TYR A 252 -18.21 -12.39 -4.79
C TYR A 252 -17.73 -12.11 -3.36
N ALA A 253 -18.66 -12.01 -2.40
CA ALA A 253 -18.33 -11.87 -0.99
C ALA A 253 -17.57 -13.08 -0.44
N GLY A 254 -17.95 -14.30 -0.84
CA GLY A 254 -17.27 -15.55 -0.48
C GLY A 254 -15.87 -15.68 -1.07
N LYS A 255 -15.63 -15.09 -2.25
CA LYS A 255 -14.31 -15.00 -2.89
C LYS A 255 -13.38 -13.95 -2.26
N GLY A 256 -13.88 -13.14 -1.32
CA GLY A 256 -13.07 -12.20 -0.53
C GLY A 256 -13.14 -10.73 -0.98
N CYS A 257 -14.06 -10.35 -1.88
CA CYS A 257 -14.31 -8.94 -2.20
C CYS A 257 -15.01 -8.25 -1.01
N TRP A 258 -14.33 -7.28 -0.39
CA TRP A 258 -14.81 -6.66 0.84
C TRP A 258 -15.98 -5.71 0.58
N GLU A 259 -16.04 -5.03 -0.57
CA GLU A 259 -17.21 -4.24 -0.98
C GLU A 259 -18.44 -5.13 -1.16
N ALA A 260 -18.27 -6.30 -1.76
CA ALA A 260 -19.35 -7.28 -1.90
C ALA A 260 -19.83 -7.77 -0.53
N GLN A 261 -18.93 -7.99 0.44
CA GLN A 261 -19.28 -8.37 1.81
C GLN A 261 -20.11 -7.28 2.52
N LEU A 262 -19.71 -6.00 2.41
CA LEU A 262 -20.47 -4.89 2.98
C LEU A 262 -21.84 -4.72 2.32
N SER A 263 -21.89 -4.78 0.99
CA SER A 263 -23.14 -4.71 0.23
C SER A 263 -24.09 -5.87 0.57
N LEU A 264 -23.56 -7.08 0.75
CA LEU A 264 -24.34 -8.24 1.17
C LEU A 264 -24.92 -8.05 2.58
N ALA A 265 -24.12 -7.52 3.52
CA ALA A 265 -24.59 -7.22 4.86
C ALA A 265 -25.73 -6.19 4.86
N LYS A 266 -25.66 -5.16 4.01
CA LYS A 266 -26.77 -4.20 3.82
C LYS A 266 -28.02 -4.88 3.27
N VAL A 267 -27.90 -5.76 2.28
CA VAL A 267 -29.06 -6.49 1.72
C VAL A 267 -29.72 -7.41 2.76
N CYS A 268 -28.94 -8.04 3.64
CA CYS A 268 -29.47 -8.81 4.76
C CYS A 268 -30.27 -7.95 5.74
N SER A 269 -30.01 -6.65 5.83
CA SER A 269 -30.73 -5.72 6.71
C SER A 269 -32.05 -5.18 6.12
N SER A 270 -32.16 -5.07 4.78
CA SER A 270 -33.22 -4.28 4.14
C SER A 270 -34.36 -5.09 3.50
N GLY A 271 -34.53 -6.37 3.85
CA GLY A 271 -35.63 -7.20 3.34
C GLY A 271 -35.29 -8.66 3.02
N ASN A 272 -34.03 -9.07 3.20
CA ASN A 272 -33.58 -10.47 3.09
C ASN A 272 -34.17 -11.25 1.89
N PRO A 273 -33.90 -10.80 0.66
CA PRO A 273 -34.43 -11.43 -0.56
C PRO A 273 -33.95 -12.88 -0.75
N LEU A 274 -32.89 -13.30 -0.06
CA LEU A 274 -32.40 -14.67 -0.10
C LEU A 274 -33.27 -15.66 0.69
N GLY A 275 -34.24 -15.17 1.47
CA GLY A 275 -35.07 -16.00 2.34
C GLY A 275 -34.25 -16.70 3.42
N LEU A 276 -33.10 -16.15 3.81
CA LEU A 276 -32.28 -16.70 4.88
C LEU A 276 -33.04 -16.62 6.21
N GLU A 277 -32.75 -17.51 7.16
CA GLU A 277 -33.26 -17.32 8.50
C GLU A 277 -32.67 -16.05 9.12
N ALA A 278 -33.43 -15.36 9.98
CA ALA A 278 -32.97 -14.13 10.64
C ALA A 278 -31.65 -14.35 11.41
N LYS A 279 -31.47 -15.55 11.97
CA LYS A 279 -30.23 -15.96 12.62
C LYS A 279 -29.06 -16.02 11.63
N ALA A 280 -29.25 -16.62 10.46
CA ALA A 280 -28.21 -16.69 9.43
C ALA A 280 -27.82 -15.30 8.89
N CYS A 281 -28.78 -14.39 8.71
CA CYS A 281 -28.48 -12.99 8.39
C CYS A 281 -27.64 -12.31 9.48
N SER A 282 -28.01 -12.52 10.74
CA SER A 282 -27.29 -11.96 11.88
C SER A 282 -25.87 -12.51 11.98
N ASP A 283 -25.69 -13.82 11.78
CA ASP A 283 -24.39 -14.49 11.80
C ASP A 283 -23.48 -13.98 10.66
N LEU A 284 -24.04 -13.73 9.47
CA LEU A 284 -23.29 -13.17 8.34
C LEU A 284 -22.76 -11.76 8.65
N VAL A 285 -23.62 -10.90 9.21
CA VAL A 285 -23.19 -9.54 9.61
C VAL A 285 -22.17 -9.62 10.76
N ALA A 286 -22.39 -10.47 11.75
CA ALA A 286 -21.46 -10.67 12.85
C ALA A 286 -20.09 -11.17 12.37
N GLN A 287 -20.06 -12.08 11.39
CA GLN A 287 -18.83 -12.58 10.78
C GLN A 287 -18.06 -11.47 10.07
N LEU A 288 -18.74 -10.60 9.32
CA LEU A 288 -18.13 -9.44 8.66
C LEU A 288 -17.50 -8.45 9.67
N PHE A 289 -18.18 -8.18 10.78
CA PHE A 289 -17.65 -7.30 11.82
C PHE A 289 -16.47 -7.95 12.55
N SER A 290 -16.52 -9.27 12.74
CA SER A 290 -15.46 -10.04 13.40
C SER A 290 -14.23 -10.25 12.51
N SER A 291 -14.38 -10.25 11.19
CA SER A 291 -13.27 -10.34 10.23
C SER A 291 -12.52 -9.01 10.06
N SER A 292 -13.06 -7.92 10.61
CA SER A 292 -12.39 -6.62 10.65
C SER A 292 -11.11 -6.71 11.46
N TYR A 293 -9.98 -6.47 10.81
CA TYR A 293 -8.67 -6.43 11.44
C TYR A 293 -8.25 -5.00 11.72
N PRO A 294 -7.39 -4.77 12.72
CA PRO A 294 -6.80 -3.45 12.92
C PRO A 294 -5.99 -3.05 11.69
N THR A 295 -6.00 -1.76 11.38
CA THR A 295 -5.30 -1.15 10.23
C THR A 295 -3.79 -1.42 10.26
N SER A 296 -3.22 -1.79 11.43
CA SER A 296 -1.84 -2.24 11.61
C SER A 296 -1.79 -3.64 12.23
N ARG A 297 -1.40 -4.65 11.44
CA ARG A 297 -1.20 -6.05 11.92
C ARG A 297 0.13 -6.24 12.67
N HIS A 298 1.02 -5.23 12.71
CA HIS A 298 2.43 -5.41 13.10
C HIS A 298 2.95 -4.55 14.27
N CYS A 299 2.09 -3.93 15.08
CA CYS A 299 2.59 -3.25 16.29
C CYS A 299 1.71 -3.46 17.53
N PRO A 300 2.14 -4.34 18.46
CA PRO A 300 1.63 -4.37 19.83
C PRO A 300 2.07 -3.16 20.67
N GLN A 301 2.80 -2.20 20.10
CA GLN A 301 3.28 -1.00 20.79
C GLN A 301 3.14 0.24 19.91
N GLY A 302 1.95 0.83 19.92
CA GLY A 302 1.66 2.15 19.37
C GLY A 302 1.86 2.28 17.85
N ILE A 303 1.05 3.12 17.22
CA ILE A 303 1.22 3.52 15.81
C ILE A 303 2.57 4.27 15.59
N LEU A 304 3.25 4.63 16.68
CA LEU A 304 4.46 5.44 16.72
C LEU A 304 5.72 4.61 16.97
N ARG A 305 6.21 3.86 15.97
CA ARG A 305 7.63 3.46 15.98
C ARG A 305 8.50 4.67 15.58
N ARG A 306 9.33 5.10 16.55
CA ARG A 306 10.48 6.05 16.48
C ARG A 306 10.26 7.32 15.63
N GLY A 307 9.66 8.36 16.21
CA GLY A 307 9.96 9.75 15.83
C GLY A 307 8.77 10.70 15.73
N ILE A 308 7.59 10.20 15.34
CA ILE A 308 6.35 10.99 15.32
C ILE A 308 5.71 10.95 16.72
N LYS A 309 5.21 12.10 17.19
CA LYS A 309 4.42 12.19 18.43
C LYS A 309 2.94 12.27 18.10
N ASP A 310 2.07 11.86 19.02
CA ASP A 310 0.61 11.97 18.84
C ASP A 310 0.18 13.40 18.47
N THR A 311 0.82 14.41 19.07
CA THR A 311 0.58 15.82 18.75
C THR A 311 0.92 16.20 17.32
N MET A 312 1.96 15.60 16.73
CA MET A 312 2.32 15.86 15.33
C MET A 312 1.29 15.27 14.37
N ARG A 313 0.77 14.07 14.69
CA ARG A 313 -0.31 13.46 13.92
C ARG A 313 -1.60 14.25 14.06
N TYR A 314 -1.95 14.69 15.27
CA TYR A 314 -3.12 15.54 15.51
C TYR A 314 -3.07 16.78 14.61
N ILE A 315 -1.97 17.53 14.63
CA ILE A 315 -1.79 18.73 13.81
C ILE A 315 -1.94 18.42 12.31
N LEU A 316 -1.39 17.29 11.85
CA LEU A 316 -1.54 16.87 10.46
C LEU A 316 -3.01 16.59 10.12
N VAL A 317 -3.72 15.80 10.94
CA VAL A 317 -5.10 15.40 10.67
C VAL A 317 -6.03 16.59 10.73
N ASP A 318 -5.85 17.48 11.69
CA ASP A 318 -6.56 18.75 11.83
C ASP A 318 -6.44 19.59 10.55
N TRP A 319 -5.21 19.78 10.06
CA TRP A 319 -4.96 20.44 8.77
C TRP A 319 -5.59 19.71 7.57
N LEU A 320 -5.58 18.37 7.54
CA LEU A 320 -6.25 17.61 6.48
C LEU A 320 -7.78 17.77 6.53
N VAL A 321 -8.37 18.01 7.71
CA VAL A 321 -9.80 18.36 7.84
C VAL A 321 -10.05 19.70 7.17
N GLU A 322 -9.23 20.72 7.45
CA GLU A 322 -9.33 22.03 6.80
C GLU A 322 -9.24 21.92 5.27
N VAL A 323 -8.26 21.18 4.75
CA VAL A 323 -8.12 20.95 3.30
C VAL A 323 -9.35 20.23 2.72
N THR A 324 -9.87 19.23 3.43
CA THR A 324 -11.07 18.48 3.02
C THR A 324 -12.27 19.42 2.93
N THR A 325 -12.46 20.30 3.91
CA THR A 325 -13.54 21.30 3.93
C THR A 325 -13.34 22.34 2.83
N MET A 326 -12.12 22.87 2.64
CA MET A 326 -11.83 23.87 1.60
C MET A 326 -12.06 23.35 0.17
N LYS A 327 -11.90 22.04 -0.04
CA LYS A 327 -12.06 21.38 -1.34
C LYS A 327 -13.41 20.66 -1.49
N ASP A 328 -14.31 20.80 -0.51
CA ASP A 328 -15.61 20.12 -0.47
C ASP A 328 -15.50 18.59 -0.68
N PHE A 329 -14.41 17.98 -0.21
CA PHE A 329 -14.23 16.54 -0.29
C PHE A 329 -15.11 15.81 0.73
N SER A 330 -15.53 14.59 0.38
CA SER A 330 -16.37 13.79 1.26
C SER A 330 -15.62 13.33 2.52
N SER A 331 -16.37 13.12 3.61
CA SER A 331 -15.86 12.50 4.85
C SER A 331 -15.14 11.18 4.57
N LEU A 332 -15.66 10.37 3.63
CA LEU A 332 -15.00 9.13 3.20
C LEU A 332 -13.59 9.37 2.64
N THR A 333 -13.39 10.44 1.88
CA THR A 333 -12.07 10.81 1.33
C THR A 333 -11.09 11.13 2.44
N LEU A 334 -11.51 11.89 3.45
CA LEU A 334 -10.71 12.17 4.64
C LEU A 334 -10.36 10.89 5.41
N HIS A 335 -11.34 10.04 5.71
CA HIS A 335 -11.12 8.78 6.42
C HIS A 335 -10.14 7.85 5.71
N VAL A 336 -10.25 7.71 4.39
CA VAL A 336 -9.30 6.89 3.61
C VAL A 336 -7.92 7.54 3.57
N THR A 337 -7.85 8.87 3.45
CA THR A 337 -6.58 9.61 3.47
C THR A 337 -5.84 9.39 4.79
N VAL A 338 -6.51 9.59 5.93
CA VAL A 338 -5.91 9.38 7.26
C VAL A 338 -5.54 7.90 7.46
N GLY A 339 -6.38 6.97 7.00
CA GLY A 339 -6.05 5.54 7.01
C GLY A 339 -4.82 5.18 6.17
N CYS A 340 -4.59 5.86 5.04
CA CYS A 340 -3.37 5.72 4.25
C CYS A 340 -2.14 6.28 4.97
N VAL A 341 -2.24 7.45 5.60
CA VAL A 341 -1.18 8.04 6.42
C VAL A 341 -0.79 7.10 7.54
N ASP A 342 -1.76 6.60 8.31
CA ASP A 342 -1.51 5.74 9.46
C ASP A 342 -0.88 4.39 9.05
N ARG A 343 -1.36 3.78 7.95
CA ARG A 343 -0.75 2.56 7.39
C ARG A 343 0.66 2.79 6.89
N TYR A 344 0.94 3.94 6.26
CA TYR A 344 2.28 4.29 5.81
C TYR A 344 3.22 4.45 7.00
N LEU A 345 2.81 5.22 8.03
CA LEU A 345 3.61 5.45 9.24
C LEU A 345 3.85 4.18 10.06
N ALA A 346 2.97 3.18 9.96
CA ALA A 346 3.19 1.87 10.56
C ALA A 346 4.32 1.07 9.89
N LEU A 347 4.66 1.38 8.64
CA LEU A 347 5.66 0.67 7.82
C LEU A 347 6.95 1.48 7.61
N ARG A 348 6.87 2.82 7.61
CA ARG A 348 7.98 3.73 7.33
C ARG A 348 8.02 4.89 8.34
N SER A 349 9.22 5.22 8.78
CA SER A 349 9.46 6.44 9.56
C SER A 349 9.58 7.63 8.62
N VAL A 350 8.97 8.76 8.99
CA VAL A 350 9.05 10.02 8.23
C VAL A 350 9.59 11.13 9.14
N PRO A 351 10.55 11.95 8.67
CA PRO A 351 10.96 13.13 9.41
C PRO A 351 9.79 14.10 9.62
N LYS A 352 9.74 14.78 10.76
CA LYS A 352 8.69 15.78 11.07
C LYS A 352 8.46 16.76 9.89
N ALA A 353 9.53 17.23 9.27
CA ALA A 353 9.49 18.18 8.17
C ALA A 353 8.86 17.64 6.86
N ARG A 354 8.66 16.32 6.73
CA ARG A 354 8.01 15.67 5.58
C ARG A 354 6.64 15.07 5.92
N LEU A 355 6.14 15.29 7.14
CA LEU A 355 4.87 14.72 7.58
C LEU A 355 3.68 15.35 6.84
N GLN A 356 3.69 16.67 6.61
CA GLN A 356 2.67 17.34 5.80
C GLN A 356 2.70 16.86 4.34
N LEU A 357 3.90 16.72 3.76
CA LEU A 357 4.10 16.13 2.43
C LEU A 357 3.46 14.73 2.31
N LEU A 358 3.65 13.87 3.31
CA LEU A 358 3.00 12.56 3.35
C LEU A 358 1.48 12.68 3.32
N GLY A 359 0.91 13.50 4.21
CA GLY A 359 -0.55 13.67 4.33
C GLY A 359 -1.18 14.16 3.02
N ILE A 360 -0.62 15.20 2.42
CA ILE A 360 -1.17 15.75 1.17
C ILE A 360 -0.96 14.81 -0.01
N ALA A 361 0.16 14.07 -0.07
CA ALA A 361 0.38 13.06 -1.11
C ALA A 361 -0.62 11.89 -0.99
N CYS A 362 -0.90 11.42 0.24
CA CYS A 362 -1.96 10.45 0.48
C CYS A 362 -3.32 10.99 -0.02
N MET A 363 -3.66 12.25 0.26
CA MET A 363 -4.92 12.85 -0.19
C MET A 363 -5.01 12.92 -1.73
N VAL A 364 -3.92 13.29 -2.42
CA VAL A 364 -3.87 13.27 -3.89
C VAL A 364 -4.15 11.86 -4.43
N VAL A 365 -3.55 10.82 -3.86
CA VAL A 365 -3.79 9.43 -4.29
C VAL A 365 -5.23 8.99 -3.98
N CYS A 366 -5.73 9.30 -2.79
CA CYS A 366 -7.07 8.88 -2.34
C CYS A 366 -8.21 9.59 -3.09
N THR A 367 -8.11 10.90 -3.33
CA THR A 367 -9.11 11.65 -4.12
C THR A 367 -9.23 11.08 -5.53
N ARG A 368 -8.11 10.73 -6.16
CA ARG A 368 -8.07 10.05 -7.47
C ARG A 368 -8.59 8.61 -7.45
N TYR A 369 -8.72 7.97 -6.29
CA TYR A 369 -9.32 6.65 -6.20
C TYR A 369 -10.84 6.74 -5.93
N ILE A 370 -11.27 7.70 -5.11
CA ILE A 370 -12.63 7.74 -4.54
C ILE A 370 -13.59 8.65 -5.34
N SER A 371 -13.10 9.79 -5.84
CA SER A 371 -13.96 10.87 -6.32
C SER A 371 -13.76 11.16 -7.82
N LYS A 372 -14.79 11.73 -8.47
CA LYS A 372 -14.66 12.31 -9.82
C LYS A 372 -13.79 13.57 -9.76
N GLU A 373 -14.01 14.40 -8.74
CA GLU A 373 -13.19 15.57 -8.45
C GLU A 373 -11.91 15.17 -7.71
N ILE A 374 -10.77 15.67 -8.16
CA ILE A 374 -9.47 15.25 -7.65
C ILE A 374 -8.71 16.43 -7.06
N LEU A 375 -7.83 16.15 -6.10
CA LEU A 375 -6.78 17.09 -5.74
C LEU A 375 -5.62 16.92 -6.73
N THR A 376 -5.33 17.95 -7.55
CA THR A 376 -4.19 17.91 -8.46
C THR A 376 -2.87 18.11 -7.70
N ILE A 377 -1.76 17.70 -8.31
CA ILE A 377 -0.43 17.85 -7.70
C ILE A 377 -0.08 19.34 -7.52
N ARG A 378 -0.49 20.19 -8.46
CA ARG A 378 -0.24 21.63 -8.41
C ARG A 378 -1.06 22.31 -7.30
N GLU A 379 -2.32 21.92 -7.13
CA GLU A 379 -3.13 22.39 -6.00
C GLU A 379 -2.55 21.90 -4.67
N ALA A 380 -2.09 20.65 -4.59
CA ALA A 380 -1.43 20.14 -3.39
C ALA A 380 -0.17 20.94 -3.02
N VAL A 381 0.67 21.29 -4.00
CA VAL A 381 1.82 22.19 -3.79
C VAL A 381 1.37 23.55 -3.25
N TRP A 382 0.35 24.15 -3.87
CA TRP A 382 -0.18 25.44 -3.46
C TRP A 382 -0.76 25.41 -2.04
N LEU A 383 -1.52 24.36 -1.66
CA LEU A 383 -2.10 24.18 -0.33
C LEU A 383 -1.05 24.03 0.77
N THR A 384 0.18 23.65 0.42
CA THR A 384 1.32 23.59 1.36
C THR A 384 2.11 24.90 1.41
N ASP A 385 1.53 26.01 0.94
CA ASP A 385 2.19 27.31 0.77
C ASP A 385 3.51 27.20 -0.01
N ASN A 386 3.58 26.29 -0.98
CA ASN A 386 4.78 25.97 -1.76
C ASN A 386 5.99 25.51 -0.91
N THR A 387 5.74 24.99 0.30
CA THR A 387 6.78 24.36 1.13
C THR A 387 7.44 23.19 0.41
N TYR A 388 6.66 22.46 -0.40
CA TYR A 388 7.14 21.35 -1.23
C TYR A 388 6.95 21.66 -2.70
N LYS A 389 7.81 21.09 -3.54
CA LYS A 389 7.71 21.25 -4.99
C LYS A 389 6.87 20.15 -5.61
N TYR A 390 6.53 20.33 -6.89
CA TYR A 390 5.79 19.34 -7.69
C TYR A 390 6.48 17.98 -7.64
N GLU A 391 7.80 17.98 -7.74
CA GLU A 391 8.64 16.80 -7.76
C GLU A 391 8.60 16.04 -6.42
N ASP A 392 8.59 16.77 -5.30
CA ASP A 392 8.51 16.18 -3.96
C ASP A 392 7.19 15.42 -3.76
N LEU A 393 6.09 15.98 -4.28
CA LEU A 393 4.78 15.33 -4.29
C LEU A 393 4.78 14.07 -5.15
N VAL A 394 5.34 14.13 -6.37
CA VAL A 394 5.45 12.96 -7.26
C VAL A 394 6.22 11.83 -6.59
N ARG A 395 7.37 12.14 -5.99
CA ARG A 395 8.18 11.16 -5.26
C ARG A 395 7.43 10.58 -4.08
N MET A 396 6.78 11.42 -3.27
CA MET A 396 6.00 10.96 -2.11
C MET A 396 4.80 10.11 -2.52
N MET A 397 4.10 10.42 -3.62
CA MET A 397 3.04 9.55 -4.14
C MET A 397 3.58 8.16 -4.50
N GLY A 398 4.76 8.09 -5.14
CA GLY A 398 5.41 6.82 -5.46
C GLY A 398 5.84 6.04 -4.22
N GLU A 399 6.36 6.72 -3.19
CA GLU A 399 6.61 6.12 -1.87
C GLU A 399 5.32 5.55 -1.26
N VAL A 400 4.24 6.34 -1.21
CA VAL A 400 2.97 5.92 -0.61
C VAL A 400 2.43 4.67 -1.28
N VAL A 401 2.36 4.66 -2.62
CA VAL A 401 1.78 3.53 -3.35
C VAL A 401 2.67 2.29 -3.33
N SER A 402 4.00 2.47 -3.39
CA SER A 402 4.93 1.34 -3.27
C SER A 402 4.91 0.70 -1.88
N VAL A 403 4.92 1.51 -0.82
CA VAL A 403 4.90 1.04 0.59
C VAL A 403 3.58 0.37 0.93
N LEU A 404 2.46 0.88 0.41
CA LEU A 404 1.14 0.27 0.62
C LEU A 404 0.82 -0.86 -0.36
N GLU A 405 1.77 -1.29 -1.19
CA GLU A 405 1.59 -2.37 -2.17
C GLU A 405 0.38 -2.16 -3.10
N GLY A 406 0.10 -0.91 -3.48
CA GLY A 406 -1.06 -0.56 -4.30
C GLY A 406 -2.42 -0.61 -3.56
N LYS A 407 -2.47 -0.99 -2.28
CA LYS A 407 -3.71 -1.07 -1.48
C LYS A 407 -4.17 0.31 -1.03
N ILE A 408 -4.68 1.14 -1.95
CA ILE A 408 -5.09 2.52 -1.68
C ILE A 408 -6.30 2.58 -0.75
N ARG A 409 -7.31 1.71 -0.93
CA ARG A 409 -8.53 1.69 -0.11
C ARG A 409 -8.60 0.43 0.74
N SER A 410 -9.22 0.57 1.90
CA SER A 410 -9.61 -0.52 2.79
C SER A 410 -10.89 -0.09 3.53
N PRO A 411 -11.69 -1.03 4.06
CA PRO A 411 -12.90 -0.69 4.80
C PRO A 411 -12.60 0.28 5.94
N THR A 412 -13.30 1.40 5.96
CA THR A 412 -13.24 2.43 6.99
C THR A 412 -14.36 2.23 8.00
N LEU A 413 -14.30 2.94 9.13
CA LEU A 413 -15.39 2.91 10.11
C LEU A 413 -16.70 3.44 9.53
N LEU A 414 -16.66 4.33 8.53
CA LEU A 414 -17.85 4.79 7.82
C LEU A 414 -18.51 3.66 7.03
N ASP A 415 -17.72 2.82 6.36
CA ASP A 415 -18.23 1.69 5.57
C ASP A 415 -19.01 0.70 6.44
N TYR A 416 -18.50 0.38 7.64
CA TYR A 416 -19.23 -0.41 8.64
C TYR A 416 -20.41 0.37 9.24
N GLY A 417 -20.27 1.68 9.42
CA GLY A 417 -21.33 2.56 9.89
C GLY A 417 -22.55 2.54 8.98
N GLU A 418 -22.37 2.53 7.66
CA GLU A 418 -23.47 2.41 6.70
C GLU A 418 -24.24 1.09 6.86
N VAL A 419 -23.55 -0.02 7.16
CA VAL A 419 -24.20 -1.30 7.48
C VAL A 419 -25.03 -1.17 8.77
N LEU A 420 -24.46 -0.58 9.82
CA LEU A 420 -25.16 -0.37 11.09
C LEU A 420 -26.40 0.53 10.94
N LEU A 421 -26.29 1.62 10.19
CA LEU A 421 -27.41 2.54 9.93
C LEU A 421 -28.49 1.91 9.04
N SER A 422 -28.13 0.91 8.22
CA SER A 422 -29.11 0.12 7.46
C SER A 422 -29.88 -0.86 8.37
N LEU A 423 -29.21 -1.44 9.37
CA LEU A 423 -29.82 -2.31 10.38
C LEU A 423 -30.67 -1.56 11.40
N LEU A 424 -30.24 -0.35 11.73
CA LEU A 424 -30.87 0.50 12.73
C LEU A 424 -30.99 1.92 12.18
N PRO A 425 -32.06 2.19 11.41
CA PRO A 425 -32.33 3.54 10.92
C PRO A 425 -32.45 4.53 12.08
N LEU A 426 -31.72 5.63 11.99
CA LEU A 426 -31.72 6.70 13.00
C LEU A 426 -32.34 7.97 12.41
N GLU A 427 -32.87 8.82 13.30
CA GLU A 427 -33.29 10.17 12.93
C GLU A 427 -32.11 11.00 12.40
N ARG A 428 -32.42 11.96 11.51
CA ARG A 428 -31.41 12.80 10.84
C ARG A 428 -30.42 13.42 11.81
N ARG A 429 -30.89 13.99 12.93
CA ARG A 429 -30.03 14.64 13.94
C ARG A 429 -29.03 13.64 14.55
N THR A 430 -29.49 12.44 14.84
CA THR A 430 -28.68 11.36 15.42
C THR A 430 -27.67 10.83 14.40
N THR A 431 -28.05 10.73 13.13
CA THR A 431 -27.12 10.39 12.04
C THR A 431 -26.03 11.45 11.87
N CYS A 432 -26.37 12.75 11.94
CA CYS A 432 -25.38 13.82 11.92
C CYS A 432 -24.42 13.75 13.11
N LEU A 433 -24.93 13.45 14.32
CA LEU A 433 -24.08 13.26 15.51
C LEU A 433 -23.15 12.04 15.35
N TYR A 434 -23.64 10.94 14.76
CA TYR A 434 -22.82 9.78 14.44
C TYR A 434 -21.68 10.14 13.48
N SER A 435 -21.99 10.81 12.37
CA SER A 435 -20.98 11.28 11.41
C SER A 435 -19.95 12.20 12.05
N TYR A 436 -20.38 13.11 12.93
CA TYR A 436 -19.48 13.99 13.67
C TYR A 436 -18.54 13.23 14.61
N ILE A 437 -19.05 12.25 15.37
CA ILE A 437 -18.23 11.40 16.26
C ILE A 437 -17.23 10.56 15.45
N CYS A 438 -17.66 10.06 14.29
CA CYS A 438 -16.81 9.34 13.36
C CYS A 438 -15.62 10.21 12.90
N GLU A 439 -15.85 11.46 12.50
CA GLU A 439 -14.77 12.37 12.12
C GLU A 439 -13.87 12.77 13.29
N LEU A 440 -14.46 13.07 14.46
CA LEU A 440 -13.70 13.36 15.68
C LEU A 440 -12.73 12.22 16.04
N SER A 441 -13.11 10.97 15.77
CA SER A 441 -12.27 9.82 16.06
C SER A 441 -10.92 9.85 15.32
N LEU A 442 -10.85 10.51 14.16
CA LEU A 442 -9.63 10.61 13.35
C LEU A 442 -8.51 11.39 14.04
N LEU A 443 -8.84 12.36 14.89
CA LEU A 443 -7.86 13.22 15.57
C LEU A 443 -7.02 12.45 16.60
N TYR A 444 -7.58 11.38 17.18
CA TYR A 444 -6.96 10.63 18.26
C TYR A 444 -6.26 9.37 17.76
N SER A 445 -4.92 9.36 17.81
CA SER A 445 -4.10 8.22 17.36
C SER A 445 -4.42 6.90 18.07
N ALA A 446 -4.80 6.94 19.35
CA ALA A 446 -5.19 5.76 20.11
C ALA A 446 -6.37 5.02 19.49
N LEU A 447 -7.26 5.74 18.79
CA LEU A 447 -8.42 5.19 18.10
C LEU A 447 -8.09 4.59 16.73
N ALA A 448 -6.88 4.75 16.21
CA ALA A 448 -6.46 4.05 14.99
C ALA A 448 -5.95 2.62 15.26
N THR A 449 -5.87 2.19 16.53
CA THR A 449 -5.46 0.83 16.91
C THR A 449 -6.59 -0.21 16.84
N PRO A 450 -7.82 0.07 17.33
CA PRO A 450 -8.93 -0.88 17.23
C PRO A 450 -9.38 -1.12 15.77
N PRO A 451 -9.99 -2.27 15.46
CA PRO A 451 -10.58 -2.51 14.13
C PRO A 451 -11.66 -1.48 13.77
N PRO A 452 -11.77 -1.06 12.49
CA PRO A 452 -12.78 -0.09 12.05
C PRO A 452 -14.22 -0.49 12.38
N ALA A 453 -14.56 -1.77 12.30
CA ALA A 453 -15.89 -2.27 12.67
C ALA A 453 -16.22 -2.05 14.14
N LYS A 454 -15.23 -2.25 15.03
CA LYS A 454 -15.39 -2.02 16.48
C LYS A 454 -15.58 -0.54 16.78
N LEU A 455 -14.83 0.33 16.09
CA LEU A 455 -14.99 1.79 16.21
C LEU A 455 -16.37 2.23 15.73
N ALA A 456 -16.86 1.69 14.61
CA ALA A 456 -18.19 1.99 14.09
C ALA A 456 -19.29 1.66 15.12
N CYS A 457 -19.21 0.48 15.76
CA CYS A 457 -20.12 0.08 16.83
C CYS A 457 -19.99 1.00 18.06
N ALA A 458 -18.77 1.31 18.49
CA ALA A 458 -18.53 2.18 19.65
C ALA A 458 -19.07 3.61 19.41
N ALA A 459 -18.82 4.17 18.21
CA ALA A 459 -19.35 5.46 17.81
C ALA A 459 -20.89 5.47 17.82
N LEU A 460 -21.53 4.40 17.35
CA LEU A 460 -22.98 4.29 17.35
C LEU A 460 -23.54 4.22 18.77
N LEU A 461 -22.93 3.42 19.65
CA LEU A 461 -23.32 3.33 21.06
C LEU A 461 -23.18 4.68 21.77
N LEU A 462 -22.06 5.38 21.56
CA LEU A 462 -21.84 6.71 22.11
C LEU A 462 -22.88 7.71 21.58
N THR A 463 -23.15 7.69 20.28
CA THR A 463 -24.17 8.54 19.64
C THR A 463 -25.54 8.35 20.30
N ARG A 464 -25.96 7.09 20.47
CA ARG A 464 -27.25 6.76 21.09
C ARG A 464 -27.31 7.23 22.54
N ALA A 465 -26.25 7.00 23.31
CA ALA A 465 -26.18 7.46 24.69
C ALA A 465 -26.33 8.99 24.77
N LEU A 466 -25.53 9.74 24.01
CA LEU A 466 -25.57 11.21 23.99
C LEU A 466 -26.93 11.76 23.52
N HIS A 467 -27.56 11.11 22.54
CA HIS A 467 -28.88 11.51 22.06
C HIS A 467 -29.96 11.29 23.13
N HIS A 468 -29.94 10.15 23.84
CA HIS A 468 -30.87 9.90 24.95
C HIS A 468 -30.66 10.87 26.12
N TYR A 469 -29.42 11.20 26.47
CA TYR A 469 -29.13 12.21 27.49
C TYR A 469 -29.72 13.58 27.14
N GLY A 470 -29.57 14.04 25.89
CA GLY A 470 -30.09 15.34 25.45
C GLY A 470 -31.63 15.43 25.44
N ASN A 471 -32.32 14.31 25.22
CA ASN A 471 -33.78 14.26 25.24
C ASN A 471 -34.37 14.18 26.65
N ASN A 472 -33.60 13.71 27.65
CA ASN A 472 -34.05 13.64 29.05
C ASN A 472 -33.78 14.94 29.84
N THR A 473 -33.08 15.92 29.25
CA THR A 473 -32.75 17.21 29.87
C THR A 473 -33.68 18.36 29.47
N HIS A 474 -34.72 18.06 28.69
CA HIS A 474 -35.85 18.94 28.38
C HIS A 474 -37.12 18.28 28.89
#